data_AF-A0A2K8NYY1-F1
#
_entry.id   AF-A0A2K8NYY1-F1
#
_cell.length_a   1.000
_cell.length_b   1.000
_cell.length_c   1.000
_cell.angle_alpha   90.00
_cell.angle_beta   90.00
_cell.angle_gamma   90.00
#
_symmetry.space_group_name_H-M   'P 1'
#
loop_
_entity.id
_entity.type
_entity.pdbx_description
1 polymer ?
#
loop_
_entity_poly.entity_id
_entity_poly.type
_entity_poly.pdbx_seq_one_letter_code
_entity_poly.pdbx_strand_id
1 'polypeptide(L)'
;MTINLLAAATNNGLILAFEIIAFVVSIAMIAVGLIQNKKSQTGLSALNGGNEELFSNSKERGIERILSICMLSFGAVLFIATIIICILTNTIL
;
A
#
# COMPACT_ATOMS: atom_id res chain seq x y z
N MET A 1 14.46 -28.34 26.32
CA MET A 1 13.87 -28.67 25.00
C MET A 1 12.42 -28.18 24.86
N THR A 2 11.58 -28.30 25.90
CA THR A 2 10.17 -27.82 25.86
C THR A 2 9.99 -26.30 25.89
N ILE A 3 10.89 -25.57 26.56
CA ILE A 3 10.82 -24.10 26.71
C ILE A 3 11.03 -23.38 25.37
N ASN A 4 11.94 -23.87 24.52
CA ASN A 4 12.20 -23.30 23.20
C ASN A 4 11.05 -23.55 22.21
N LEU A 5 10.31 -24.65 22.40
CA LEU A 5 9.15 -25.01 21.57
C LEU A 5 7.95 -24.10 21.83
N LEU A 6 7.73 -23.70 23.09
CA LEU A 6 6.70 -22.74 23.48
C LEU A 6 7.02 -21.31 23.03
N ALA A 7 8.30 -20.91 23.15
CA ALA A 7 8.78 -19.62 22.66
C ALA A 7 8.66 -19.53 21.12
N ALA A 8 9.05 -20.58 20.39
CA ALA A 8 8.90 -20.65 18.94
C ALA A 8 7.44 -20.63 18.47
N ALA A 9 6.52 -21.29 19.20
CA ALA A 9 5.09 -21.24 18.90
C ALA A 9 4.49 -19.83 19.08
N THR A 10 4.94 -19.10 20.10
CA THR A 10 4.52 -17.71 20.35
C THR A 10 5.04 -16.77 19.26
N ASN A 11 6.29 -16.96 18.85
CA ASN A 11 6.96 -16.22 17.78
C ASN A 11 6.24 -16.37 16.42
N ASN A 12 5.88 -17.60 16.05
CA ASN A 12 5.14 -17.87 14.81
C ASN A 12 3.73 -17.28 14.84
N GLY A 13 3.06 -17.30 16.00
CA GLY A 13 1.74 -16.69 16.17
C GLY A 13 1.78 -15.16 15.98
N LEU A 14 2.82 -14.50 16.48
CA LEU A 14 3.02 -13.07 16.29
C LEU A 14 3.29 -12.72 14.82
N ILE A 15 4.12 -13.48 14.12
CA ILE A 15 4.37 -13.27 12.68
C ILE A 15 3.06 -13.37 11.88
N LEU A 16 2.29 -14.44 12.10
CA LEU A 16 1.01 -14.64 11.40
C LEU A 16 0.04 -13.49 11.66
N ALA A 17 -0.03 -12.96 12.88
CA ALA A 17 -0.88 -11.82 13.21
C ALA A 17 -0.49 -10.57 12.41
N PHE A 18 0.81 -10.25 12.32
CA PHE A 18 1.29 -9.11 11.53
C PHE A 18 1.08 -9.30 10.02
N GLU A 19 1.28 -10.51 9.50
CA GLU A 19 1.04 -10.87 8.10
C GLU A 19 -0.42 -10.69 7.72
N ILE A 20 -1.35 -11.15 8.56
CA ILE A 20 -2.80 -10.97 8.36
C ILE A 20 -3.16 -9.49 8.31
N ILE A 21 -2.62 -8.67 9.20
CA ILE A 21 -2.87 -7.21 9.21
C ILE A 21 -2.37 -6.58 7.91
N ALA A 22 -1.14 -6.88 7.49
CA ALA A 22 -0.57 -6.37 6.25
C ALA A 22 -1.36 -6.82 5.01
N PHE A 23 -1.85 -8.05 5.01
CA PHE A 23 -2.68 -8.62 3.94
C PHE A 23 -4.01 -7.87 3.82
N VAL A 24 -4.69 -7.61 4.93
CA VAL A 24 -5.96 -6.86 4.95
C VAL A 24 -5.76 -5.43 4.44
N VAL A 25 -4.69 -4.75 4.88
CA VAL A 25 -4.34 -3.40 4.40
C VAL A 25 -4.06 -3.39 2.90
N SER A 26 -3.39 -4.42 2.39
CA SER A 26 -3.08 -4.56 0.95
C SER A 26 -4.35 -4.74 0.11
N ILE A 27 -5.32 -5.55 0.56
CA ILE A 27 -6.60 -5.71 -0.13
C ILE A 27 -7.38 -4.39 -0.15
N ALA A 28 -7.42 -3.67 0.98
CA ALA A 28 -8.08 -2.36 1.05
C ALA A 28 -7.45 -1.35 0.07
N MET A 29 -6.12 -1.36 -0.03
CA MET A 29 -5.34 -0.57 -0.99
C MET A 29 -5.72 -0.87 -2.44
N ILE A 30 -5.86 -2.15 -2.81
CA ILE A 30 -6.28 -2.55 -4.16
C ILE A 30 -7.69 -2.02 -4.44
N ALA A 31 -8.63 -2.17 -3.49
CA ALA A 31 -9.99 -1.67 -3.65
C ALA A 31 -10.02 -0.14 -3.87
N VAL A 32 -9.25 0.62 -3.08
CA VAL A 32 -9.09 2.08 -3.23
C VAL A 32 -8.43 2.46 -4.56
N GLY A 33 -7.46 1.66 -5.02
CA GLY A 33 -6.79 1.83 -6.31
C GLY A 33 -7.71 1.62 -7.51
N LEU A 34 -8.64 0.67 -7.43
CA LEU A 34 -9.64 0.44 -8.48
C LEU A 34 -10.70 1.56 -8.54
N ILE A 35 -11.02 2.17 -7.40
CA ILE A 35 -11.95 3.30 -7.32
C ILE A 35 -11.32 4.60 -7.88
N GLN A 36 -9.98 4.69 -7.94
CA GLN A 36 -9.28 5.82 -8.56
C GLN A 36 -9.50 5.83 -10.07
N ASN A 37 -10.55 6.50 -10.50
CA ASN A 37 -10.82 6.74 -11.90
C ASN A 37 -9.75 7.69 -12.47
N LYS A 38 -8.98 7.23 -13.46
CA LYS A 38 -8.08 8.10 -14.22
C LYS A 38 -8.91 8.75 -15.31
N LYS A 39 -9.07 10.07 -15.25
CA LYS A 39 -9.73 10.86 -16.30
C LYS A 39 -9.16 10.40 -17.65
N SER A 40 -10.04 9.91 -18.53
CA SER A 40 -9.67 9.11 -19.69
C SER A 40 -8.85 9.90 -20.71
N GLN A 41 -7.53 9.71 -20.72
CA GLN A 41 -6.73 9.85 -21.93
C GLN A 41 -6.89 8.55 -22.75
N THR A 42 -7.01 8.65 -24.07
CA THR A 42 -6.98 7.49 -24.96
C THR A 42 -5.73 6.66 -24.65
N GLY A 43 -5.84 5.32 -24.61
CA GLY A 43 -4.78 4.46 -24.08
C GLY A 43 -3.39 4.65 -24.72
N LEU A 44 -3.35 5.10 -25.98
CA LEU A 44 -2.12 5.45 -26.69
C LEU A 44 -1.55 6.83 -26.28
N SER A 45 -2.42 7.83 -26.06
CA SER A 45 -2.03 9.16 -25.59
C SER A 45 -1.59 9.14 -24.12
N ALA A 46 -2.16 8.26 -23.29
CA ALA A 46 -1.73 8.08 -21.89
C ALA A 46 -0.33 7.45 -21.75
N LEU A 47 0.07 6.59 -22.70
CA LEU A 47 1.40 5.96 -22.72
C LEU A 47 2.48 6.86 -23.33
N ASN A 48 2.10 7.74 -24.28
CA ASN A 48 3.02 8.66 -24.95
C ASN A 48 3.11 10.04 -24.25
N GLY A 49 2.57 10.17 -23.04
CA GLY A 49 2.64 11.39 -22.25
C GLY A 49 1.67 12.52 -22.65
N GLY A 50 0.79 12.29 -23.64
CA GLY A 50 -0.34 13.15 -24.01
C GLY A 50 0.02 14.60 -24.34
N ASN A 51 0.01 14.96 -25.62
CA ASN A 51 0.37 16.31 -26.08
C ASN A 51 -0.69 17.40 -25.80
N GLU A 52 -1.85 17.06 -25.22
CA GLU A 52 -2.82 18.06 -24.79
C GLU A 52 -2.55 18.47 -23.34
N GLU A 53 -2.24 19.76 -23.15
CA GLU A 53 -2.30 20.51 -21.89
C GLU A 53 -1.01 20.64 -21.03
N LEU A 54 0.11 21.03 -21.64
CA LEU A 54 1.25 21.66 -20.91
C LEU A 54 0.86 22.89 -20.06
N PHE A 55 -0.38 23.39 -20.20
CA PHE A 55 -0.96 24.46 -19.38
C PHE A 55 -2.29 24.10 -18.70
N SER A 56 -2.74 22.84 -18.71
CA SER A 56 -3.76 22.42 -17.73
C SER A 56 -3.05 21.84 -16.50
N ASN A 57 -2.57 22.77 -15.69
CA ASN A 57 -2.88 22.66 -14.27
C ASN A 57 -4.42 22.74 -14.11
N SER A 58 -5.15 21.77 -14.66
CA SER A 58 -6.52 21.46 -14.28
C SER A 58 -6.40 21.04 -12.82
N LYS A 59 -6.48 22.05 -11.95
CA LYS A 59 -6.44 21.92 -10.51
C LYS A 59 -7.30 20.72 -10.13
N GLU A 60 -6.66 19.64 -9.68
CA GLU A 60 -7.38 18.47 -9.18
C GLU A 60 -8.36 18.96 -8.10
N ARG A 61 -9.65 18.90 -8.40
CA ARG A 61 -10.70 19.51 -7.56
C ARG A 61 -11.41 18.40 -6.77
N GLY A 62 -11.48 18.61 -5.46
CA GLY A 62 -12.34 17.82 -4.57
C GLY A 62 -11.80 16.42 -4.28
N ILE A 63 -12.55 15.42 -4.72
CA ILE A 63 -12.41 14.02 -4.28
C ILE A 63 -11.20 13.33 -4.91
N GLU A 64 -10.85 13.65 -6.16
CA GLU A 64 -9.73 13.01 -6.87
C GLU A 64 -8.39 13.27 -6.16
N ARG A 65 -8.16 14.52 -5.71
CA ARG A 65 -6.95 14.88 -4.96
C ARG A 65 -6.87 14.17 -3.60
N ILE A 66 -8.01 14.05 -2.91
CA ILE A 66 -8.08 13.37 -1.61
C ILE A 66 -7.79 11.89 -1.79
N LEU A 67 -8.39 11.25 -2.79
CA LEU A 67 -8.20 9.83 -3.06
C LEU A 67 -6.74 9.51 -3.45
N SER A 68 -6.11 10.38 -4.24
CA SER A 68 -4.68 10.30 -4.60
C SER A 68 -3.77 10.43 -3.37
N ILE A 69 -4.00 11.44 -2.52
CA ILE A 69 -3.22 11.64 -1.28
C ILE A 69 -3.45 10.50 -0.29
N CYS A 70 -4.69 10.00 -0.17
CA CYS A 70 -5.01 8.84 0.65
C CYS A 70 -4.24 7.61 0.17
N MET A 71 -4.21 7.35 -1.15
CA MET A 71 -3.43 6.26 -1.73
C MET A 71 -1.94 6.41 -1.41
N LEU A 72 -1.38 7.61 -1.57
CA LEU A 72 0.01 7.86 -1.22
C LEU A 72 0.27 7.61 0.28
N SER A 73 -0.62 8.04 1.17
CA SER A 73 -0.49 7.83 2.61
C SER A 73 -0.59 6.35 3.00
N PHE A 74 -1.56 5.61 2.46
CA PHE A 74 -1.71 4.18 2.72
C PHE A 74 -0.48 3.40 2.21
N GLY A 75 0.09 3.80 1.07
CA GLY A 75 1.28 3.16 0.50
C GLY A 75 2.52 3.40 1.36
N ALA A 76 2.70 4.64 1.83
CA ALA A 76 3.79 4.98 2.76
C ALA A 76 3.68 4.22 4.09
N VAL A 77 2.47 4.12 4.66
CA VAL A 77 2.22 3.35 5.88
C VAL A 77 2.53 1.87 5.70
N LEU A 78 2.08 1.27 4.58
CA LEU A 78 2.34 -0.14 4.28
C LEU A 78 3.85 -0.40 4.10
N PHE A 79 4.56 0.52 3.42
CA PHE A 79 6.00 0.42 3.24
C PHE A 79 6.75 0.41 4.58
N ILE A 80 6.42 1.35 5.46
CA ILE A 80 7.01 1.44 6.80
C ILE A 80 6.65 0.20 7.63
N ALA A 81 5.39 -0.23 7.61
CA ALA A 81 4.94 -1.43 8.33
C ALA A 81 5.69 -2.69 7.89
N THR A 82 5.90 -2.86 6.59
CA THR A 82 6.64 -4.00 6.02
C THR A 82 8.09 -4.00 6.48
N ILE A 83 8.74 -2.84 6.49
CA ILE A 83 10.12 -2.71 7.00
C ILE A 83 10.19 -3.09 8.47
N ILE A 84 9.25 -2.61 9.30
CA ILE A 84 9.20 -2.94 10.73
C ILE A 84 9.02 -4.45 10.92
N ILE A 85 8.11 -5.09 10.19
CA ILE A 85 7.88 -6.54 10.27
C ILE A 85 9.13 -7.32 9.86
N CYS A 86 9.82 -6.89 8.80
CA CYS A 86 11.06 -7.50 8.33
C CYS A 86 12.16 -7.45 9.40
N ILE A 87 12.37 -6.28 10.00
CA ILE A 87 13.38 -6.09 11.06
C ILE A 87 13.01 -6.89 12.32
N LEU A 88 11.75 -6.84 12.75
CA LEU A 88 11.25 -7.55 13.93
C LEU A 88 11.43 -9.06 13.78
N THR A 89 11.07 -9.58 12.60
CA THR A 89 11.20 -11.01 12.28
C THR A 89 12.67 -11.43 12.23
N ASN A 90 13.55 -10.61 11.63
CA ASN A 90 14.97 -10.94 11.56
C ASN A 90 15.71 -10.84 12.90
N THR A 91 15.21 -10.03 13.83
CA THR A 91 15.89 -9.74 15.11
C THR A 91 15.37 -10.60 16.28
N ILE A 92 14.08 -10.99 16.27
CA ILE A 92 13.42 -11.66 17.42
C ILE A 92 13.22 -13.17 17.19
N LEU A 93 13.14 -13.62 15.93
CA LEU A 93 13.18 -15.04 15.56
C LEU A 93 14.61 -15.48 15.23
#